data_AF-A0A6L3F0H8-F1
#
_entry.id   AF-A0A6L3F0H8-F1
#
_cell.length_a   1.000
_cell.length_b   1.000
_cell.length_c   1.000
_cell.angle_alpha   90.00
_cell.angle_beta   90.00
_cell.angle_gamma   90.00
#
_symmetry.space_group_name_H-M   'P 1'
#
loop_
_entity.id
_entity.type
_entity.pdbx_description
1 polymer ?
#
loop_
_entity_poly.entity_id
_entity_poly.type
_entity_poly.pdbx_seq_one_letter_code
_entity_poly.pdbx_strand_id
1 'polypeptide(L)'
;MPASQMQRSFSVPELDHSIQSLLNKKEYNQAAKKLFEAYQLCKQQEDEGLASILHTAYQICLTCYQQQQNVNMYHEVYENAITQEEDFRKQLDSLLEVCLGGKTAVLPTTQTHPTSPTSLWQRVRNRLKGLGGNSEEEKRPFTPEPKPHPPSEKVPINDPPPSTSNSSNSSNSGITFLPDASHSTLAVYSLGQFRVYQNDKLITDWNGLKGQFVFKYLLTLEGKPAAKDILMDLLWPDSDSESARRNLHQAIYSLRQTLKGTDDSHKPIIYEKECYFLNPKLSLWLDFVEFQKFANLGHKFWREGQTKKAIESFGVADALYEGEFFADTLYTEWINVRRQQLKQLYLETADILSKHYCQIQEYSSAITHCRKMLVQDNCFETAHYRLMQCHIAQNQRHLAVRQYHTCKQLLAQELEILPSIETNTLYEQITTQH
;
A
#
# COMPACT_ATOMS: atom_id res chain seq x y z
N MET A 1 -48.48 -23.87 37.66
CA MET A 1 -48.30 -22.43 37.34
C MET A 1 -47.10 -22.33 36.40
N PRO A 2 -47.18 -21.53 35.32
CA PRO A 2 -46.78 -22.04 34.00
C PRO A 2 -45.42 -21.55 33.50
N ALA A 3 -45.00 -22.14 32.39
CA ALA A 3 -43.85 -21.72 31.60
C ALA A 3 -44.02 -20.29 31.07
N SER A 4 -42.96 -19.49 31.21
CA SER A 4 -42.83 -18.17 30.58
C SER A 4 -41.83 -18.25 29.42
N GLN A 5 -42.36 -18.72 28.30
CA GLN A 5 -42.08 -18.26 26.94
C GLN A 5 -41.09 -17.09 26.79
N MET A 6 -39.89 -17.40 26.26
CA MET A 6 -39.19 -16.53 25.30
C MET A 6 -38.49 -17.36 24.22
N GLN A 7 -39.21 -18.29 23.61
CA GLN A 7 -38.93 -18.62 22.20
C GLN A 7 -39.42 -17.44 21.35
N ARG A 8 -38.55 -16.47 21.09
CA ARG A 8 -38.71 -15.63 19.90
C ARG A 8 -38.36 -16.49 18.70
N SER A 9 -39.40 -17.07 18.09
CA SER A 9 -39.30 -17.76 16.81
C SER A 9 -38.64 -16.83 15.79
N PHE A 10 -37.48 -17.23 15.28
CA PHE A 10 -36.77 -16.49 14.24
C PHE A 10 -37.55 -16.61 12.93
N SER A 11 -38.44 -15.65 12.68
CA SER A 11 -39.31 -15.65 11.50
C SER A 11 -38.51 -15.26 10.26
N VAL A 12 -38.00 -16.25 9.53
CA VAL A 12 -37.25 -16.08 8.28
C VAL A 12 -37.92 -15.05 7.31
N PRO A 13 -39.26 -15.02 7.14
CA PRO A 13 -39.93 -14.01 6.32
C PRO A 13 -39.74 -12.54 6.76
N GLU A 14 -39.63 -12.25 8.06
CA GLU A 14 -39.45 -10.88 8.56
C GLU A 14 -38.01 -10.37 8.31
N LEU A 15 -37.04 -11.29 8.39
CA LEU A 15 -35.65 -11.01 8.05
C LEU A 15 -35.51 -10.71 6.55
N ASP A 16 -36.11 -11.53 5.70
CA ASP A 16 -36.07 -11.42 4.24
C ASP A 16 -36.63 -10.06 3.75
N HIS A 17 -37.87 -9.73 4.14
CA HIS A 17 -38.49 -8.46 3.75
C HIS A 17 -37.70 -7.23 4.26
N SER A 18 -37.06 -7.33 5.43
CA SER A 18 -36.20 -6.25 5.93
C SER A 18 -34.87 -6.13 5.18
N ILE A 19 -34.23 -7.24 4.81
CA ILE A 19 -32.96 -7.22 4.07
C ILE A 19 -33.20 -6.72 2.65
N GLN A 20 -34.24 -7.22 1.98
CA GLN A 20 -34.55 -6.82 0.60
C GLN A 20 -34.92 -5.33 0.50
N SER A 21 -35.58 -4.76 1.52
CA SER A 21 -35.81 -3.32 1.64
C SER A 21 -34.50 -2.52 1.74
N LEU A 22 -33.52 -2.99 2.51
CA LEU A 22 -32.19 -2.34 2.63
C LEU A 22 -31.37 -2.48 1.34
N LEU A 23 -31.42 -3.64 0.67
CA LEU A 23 -30.75 -3.86 -0.62
C LEU A 23 -31.32 -2.97 -1.73
N ASN A 24 -32.64 -2.81 -1.80
CA ASN A 24 -33.31 -1.89 -2.74
C ASN A 24 -32.88 -0.43 -2.53
N LYS A 25 -32.62 -0.02 -1.29
CA LYS A 25 -32.07 1.30 -0.95
C LYS A 25 -30.55 1.41 -1.08
N LYS A 26 -29.86 0.33 -1.46
CA LYS A 26 -28.39 0.21 -1.48
C LYS A 26 -27.72 0.49 -0.12
N GLU A 27 -28.42 0.19 0.98
CA GLU A 27 -27.94 0.36 2.36
C GLU A 27 -27.11 -0.87 2.82
N TYR A 28 -26.12 -1.27 2.02
CA TYR A 28 -25.42 -2.56 2.15
C TYR A 28 -24.75 -2.78 3.52
N ASN A 29 -24.28 -1.73 4.20
CA ASN A 29 -23.74 -1.81 5.57
C ASN A 29 -24.81 -2.25 6.59
N GLN A 30 -26.03 -1.73 6.47
CA GLN A 30 -27.14 -2.12 7.35
C GLN A 30 -27.64 -3.54 7.02
N ALA A 31 -27.68 -3.90 5.74
CA ALA A 31 -28.00 -5.27 5.31
C ALA A 31 -26.97 -6.28 5.85
N ALA A 32 -25.67 -5.96 5.77
CA ALA A 32 -24.60 -6.78 6.32
C ALA A 32 -24.73 -6.97 7.84
N LYS A 33 -25.06 -5.93 8.62
CA LYS A 33 -25.29 -6.08 10.07
C LYS A 33 -26.41 -7.08 10.37
N LYS A 34 -27.56 -6.97 9.70
CA LYS A 34 -28.69 -7.90 9.90
C LYS A 34 -28.36 -9.33 9.48
N LEU A 35 -27.61 -9.51 8.39
CA LEU A 35 -27.14 -10.82 7.95
C LEU A 35 -26.14 -11.45 8.93
N PHE A 36 -25.27 -10.63 9.54
CA PHE A 36 -24.35 -11.10 10.58
C PHE A 36 -25.08 -11.50 11.87
N GLU A 37 -26.06 -10.72 12.31
CA GLU A 37 -26.93 -11.06 13.46
C GLU A 37 -27.67 -12.38 13.22
N ALA A 38 -28.24 -12.57 12.02
CA ALA A 38 -28.88 -13.82 11.61
C ALA A 38 -27.90 -15.00 11.59
N TYR A 39 -26.71 -14.82 11.02
CA TYR A 39 -25.64 -15.82 10.99
C TYR A 39 -25.26 -16.30 12.40
N GLN A 40 -25.10 -15.38 13.36
CA GLN A 40 -24.75 -15.75 14.74
C GLN A 40 -25.88 -16.54 15.42
N LEU A 41 -27.14 -16.21 15.16
CA LEU A 41 -28.29 -16.94 15.70
C LEU A 41 -28.41 -18.34 15.12
N CYS A 42 -28.21 -18.54 13.81
CA CYS A 42 -28.19 -19.87 13.20
C CYS A 42 -27.01 -20.71 13.70
N LYS A 43 -25.83 -20.10 13.90
CA LYS A 43 -24.65 -20.77 14.48
C LYS A 43 -24.90 -21.24 15.93
N GLN A 44 -25.69 -20.50 16.70
CA GLN A 44 -26.12 -20.91 18.06
C GLN A 44 -27.20 -22.00 18.06
N GLN A 45 -27.84 -22.27 16.93
CA GLN A 45 -28.89 -23.29 16.76
C GLN A 45 -28.40 -24.55 16.02
N GLU A 46 -27.08 -24.66 15.79
CA GLU A 46 -26.42 -25.77 15.09
C GLU A 46 -26.89 -26.00 13.63
N ASP A 47 -27.55 -25.02 13.01
CA ASP A 47 -27.93 -25.05 11.59
C ASP A 47 -26.75 -24.58 10.71
N GLU A 48 -25.79 -25.48 10.48
CA GLU A 48 -24.58 -25.19 9.68
C GLU A 48 -24.92 -24.79 8.23
N GLY A 49 -25.98 -25.35 7.65
CA GLY A 49 -26.39 -25.09 6.28
C GLY A 49 -26.87 -23.65 6.09
N LEU A 50 -27.83 -23.23 6.92
CA LEU A 50 -28.34 -21.86 6.90
C LEU A 50 -27.29 -20.85 7.35
N ALA A 51 -26.46 -21.20 8.35
CA ALA A 51 -25.34 -20.36 8.78
C ALA A 51 -24.33 -20.10 7.65
N SER A 52 -23.96 -21.12 6.86
CA SER A 52 -23.04 -20.96 5.72
C SER A 52 -23.61 -20.03 4.64
N ILE A 53 -24.90 -20.15 4.33
CA ILE A 53 -25.60 -19.30 3.36
C ILE A 53 -25.65 -17.84 3.86
N LEU A 54 -26.03 -17.63 5.13
CA LEU A 54 -26.09 -16.30 5.74
C LEU A 54 -24.71 -15.65 5.85
N HIS A 55 -23.67 -16.42 6.15
CA HIS A 55 -22.29 -15.93 6.13
C HIS A 55 -21.87 -15.48 4.73
N THR A 56 -22.18 -16.27 3.71
CA THR A 56 -21.87 -15.93 2.31
C THR A 56 -22.60 -14.66 1.88
N ALA A 57 -23.89 -14.54 2.19
CA ALA A 57 -24.69 -13.35 1.92
C ALA A 57 -24.15 -12.10 2.65
N TYR A 58 -23.67 -12.26 3.89
CA TYR A 58 -23.00 -11.21 4.66
C TYR A 58 -21.72 -10.72 3.96
N GLN A 59 -20.84 -11.63 3.52
CA GLN A 59 -19.60 -11.27 2.81
C GLN A 59 -19.88 -10.57 1.46
N ILE A 60 -20.91 -11.01 0.74
CA ILE A 60 -21.36 -10.34 -0.49
C ILE A 60 -21.84 -8.92 -0.18
N CYS A 61 -22.64 -8.72 0.89
CA CYS A 61 -23.09 -7.38 1.28
C CYS A 61 -21.93 -6.45 1.70
N LEU A 62 -20.93 -6.96 2.42
CA LEU A 62 -19.71 -6.20 2.72
C LEU A 62 -18.95 -5.81 1.44
N THR A 63 -18.85 -6.73 0.48
CA THR A 63 -18.19 -6.48 -0.81
C THR A 63 -18.94 -5.40 -1.61
N CYS A 64 -20.26 -5.47 -1.69
CA CYS A 64 -21.10 -4.44 -2.31
C CYS A 64 -20.95 -3.08 -1.63
N TYR A 65 -20.92 -3.03 -0.30
CA TYR A 65 -20.65 -1.80 0.46
C TYR A 65 -19.27 -1.22 0.13
N GLN A 66 -18.23 -2.05 0.10
CA GLN A 66 -16.87 -1.60 -0.22
C GLN A 66 -16.77 -1.05 -1.65
N GLN A 67 -17.43 -1.69 -2.64
CA GLN A 67 -17.45 -1.17 -4.01
C GLN A 67 -18.24 0.13 -4.13
N GLN A 68 -19.34 0.30 -3.38
CA GLN A 68 -20.07 1.57 -3.31
C GLN A 68 -19.19 2.71 -2.76
N GLN A 69 -18.40 2.45 -1.71
CA GLN A 69 -17.43 3.41 -1.17
C GLN A 69 -16.34 3.76 -2.19
N ASN A 70 -15.83 2.78 -2.94
CA ASN A 70 -14.85 3.01 -4.00
C ASN A 70 -15.43 3.90 -5.12
N VAL A 71 -16.64 3.60 -5.60
CA VAL A 71 -17.32 4.37 -6.66
C VAL A 71 -17.57 5.81 -6.22
N ASN A 72 -18.04 6.03 -4.99
CA ASN A 72 -18.24 7.37 -4.44
C ASN A 72 -16.92 8.17 -4.41
N MET A 73 -15.82 7.53 -3.96
CA MET A 73 -14.50 8.16 -3.90
C MET A 73 -13.93 8.49 -5.28
N TYR A 74 -14.10 7.61 -6.28
CA TYR A 74 -13.69 7.92 -7.65
C TYR A 74 -14.55 9.00 -8.30
N HIS A 75 -15.85 9.05 -8.00
CA HIS A 75 -16.73 10.12 -8.47
C HIS A 75 -16.35 11.48 -7.86
N GLU A 76 -16.08 11.53 -6.55
CA GLU A 76 -15.59 12.75 -5.88
C GLU A 76 -14.26 13.23 -6.46
N VAL A 77 -13.32 12.33 -6.74
CA VAL A 77 -12.05 12.68 -7.41
C VAL A 77 -12.28 13.21 -8.84
N TYR A 78 -13.23 12.63 -9.57
CA TYR A 78 -13.60 13.04 -10.94
C TYR A 78 -14.24 14.43 -10.99
N GLU A 79 -15.23 14.71 -10.13
CA GLU A 79 -15.88 16.03 -10.05
C GLU A 79 -14.88 17.14 -9.63
N ASN A 80 -13.97 16.83 -8.69
CA ASN A 80 -12.89 17.74 -8.31
C ASN A 80 -11.93 18.03 -9.48
N ALA A 81 -11.61 17.02 -10.29
CA ALA A 81 -10.74 17.18 -11.45
C ALA A 81 -11.38 18.05 -12.56
N ILE A 82 -12.69 17.88 -12.81
CA ILE A 82 -13.45 18.77 -13.72
C ILE A 82 -13.43 20.21 -13.20
N THR A 83 -13.74 20.41 -11.93
CA THR A 83 -13.77 21.75 -11.31
C THR A 83 -12.41 22.45 -11.45
N GLN A 84 -11.30 21.71 -11.25
CA GLN A 84 -9.95 22.24 -11.45
C GLN A 84 -9.64 22.59 -12.91
N GLU A 85 -10.08 21.77 -13.88
CA GLU A 85 -9.91 22.07 -15.31
C GLU A 85 -10.65 23.35 -15.70
N GLU A 86 -11.90 23.51 -15.27
CA GLU A 86 -12.66 24.74 -15.52
C GLU A 86 -11.99 25.97 -14.90
N ASP A 87 -11.43 25.86 -13.70
CA ASP A 87 -10.75 26.97 -13.04
C ASP A 87 -9.40 27.31 -13.68
N PHE A 88 -8.62 26.32 -14.15
CA PHE A 88 -7.44 26.57 -14.98
C PHE A 88 -7.79 27.21 -16.31
N ARG A 89 -8.91 26.82 -16.92
CA ARG A 89 -9.40 27.41 -18.16
C ARG A 89 -9.80 28.88 -17.99
N LYS A 90 -10.55 29.21 -16.92
CA LYS A 90 -10.87 30.61 -16.56
C LYS A 90 -9.61 31.45 -16.33
N GLN A 91 -8.59 30.88 -15.68
CA GLN A 91 -7.29 31.54 -15.50
C GLN A 91 -6.59 31.77 -16.84
N LEU A 92 -6.54 30.76 -17.73
CA LEU A 92 -5.94 30.87 -19.05
C LEU A 92 -6.62 31.93 -19.91
N ASP A 93 -7.96 31.95 -19.95
CA ASP A 93 -8.74 32.95 -20.69
C ASP A 93 -8.43 34.38 -20.16
N SER A 94 -8.35 34.56 -18.83
CA SER A 94 -7.99 35.86 -18.22
C SER A 94 -6.56 36.32 -18.58
N LEU A 95 -5.61 35.40 -18.74
CA LEU A 95 -4.25 35.72 -19.17
C LEU A 95 -4.20 36.06 -20.67
N LEU A 96 -5.00 35.39 -21.49
CA LEU A 96 -5.12 35.67 -22.92
C LEU A 96 -5.75 37.04 -23.19
N GLU A 97 -6.77 37.47 -22.44
CA GLU A 97 -7.34 38.82 -22.56
C GLU A 97 -6.30 39.91 -22.26
N VAL A 98 -5.45 39.72 -21.25
CA VAL A 98 -4.34 40.64 -20.93
C VAL A 98 -3.30 40.67 -22.05
N CYS A 99 -2.93 39.51 -22.61
CA CYS A 99 -1.95 39.43 -23.70
C CYS A 99 -2.46 40.01 -25.03
N LEU A 100 -3.77 39.98 -25.27
CA LEU A 100 -4.40 40.47 -26.50
C LEU A 100 -4.83 41.95 -26.44
N GLY A 101 -4.43 42.69 -25.40
CA GLY A 101 -4.59 44.15 -25.31
C GLY A 101 -5.84 44.64 -24.58
N GLY A 102 -6.51 43.78 -23.82
CA GLY A 102 -7.57 44.18 -22.90
C GLY A 102 -7.05 45.11 -21.78
N LYS A 103 -7.86 46.10 -21.38
CA LYS A 103 -7.47 47.04 -20.31
C LYS A 103 -7.47 46.35 -18.94
N THR A 104 -6.29 46.28 -18.31
CA THR A 104 -6.06 46.17 -16.86
C THR A 104 -7.08 45.32 -16.07
N ALA A 105 -6.95 43.99 -16.17
CA ALA A 105 -7.57 43.07 -15.22
C ALA A 105 -6.60 42.80 -14.04
N VAL A 106 -7.11 42.84 -12.81
CA VAL A 106 -6.35 42.42 -11.62
C VAL A 106 -6.30 40.90 -11.58
N LEU A 107 -5.10 40.32 -11.54
CA LEU A 107 -4.90 38.87 -11.38
C LEU A 107 -5.63 38.36 -10.13
N PRO A 108 -6.56 37.39 -10.23
CA PRO A 108 -7.18 36.78 -9.07
C PRO A 108 -6.12 36.04 -8.25
N THR A 109 -6.01 36.34 -6.96
CA THR A 109 -5.20 35.54 -6.04
C THR A 109 -5.77 34.12 -5.98
N THR A 110 -4.92 33.13 -6.29
CA THR A 110 -5.23 31.71 -6.26
C THR A 110 -5.74 31.26 -4.87
N GLN A 111 -7.06 31.08 -4.74
CA GLN A 111 -7.65 30.37 -3.61
C GLN A 111 -7.73 28.88 -3.96
N THR A 112 -6.69 28.13 -3.62
CA THR A 112 -6.71 26.67 -3.68
C THR A 112 -7.59 26.13 -2.54
N HIS A 113 -8.82 25.74 -2.84
CA HIS A 113 -9.66 25.02 -1.88
C HIS A 113 -9.12 23.58 -1.65
N PRO A 114 -8.88 23.15 -0.40
CA PRO A 114 -8.28 21.85 -0.14
C PRO A 114 -9.33 20.75 0.05
N THR A 115 -9.46 19.84 -0.92
CA THR A 115 -10.15 18.56 -0.72
C THR A 115 -9.17 17.50 -0.25
N SER A 116 -9.21 17.21 1.05
CA SER A 116 -8.39 16.20 1.72
C SER A 116 -8.80 14.77 1.29
N PRO A 117 -7.96 14.00 0.57
CA PRO A 117 -8.20 12.58 0.37
C PRO A 117 -7.98 11.84 1.69
N THR A 118 -8.92 10.96 2.06
CA THR A 118 -8.88 10.17 3.30
C THR A 118 -7.52 9.50 3.50
N SER A 119 -6.88 9.71 4.66
CA SER A 119 -5.48 9.33 4.87
C SER A 119 -5.22 7.83 4.62
N LEU A 120 -4.01 7.51 4.14
CA LEU A 120 -3.62 6.14 3.82
C LEU A 120 -3.79 5.19 5.02
N TRP A 121 -3.67 5.69 6.25
CA TRP A 121 -3.96 4.94 7.47
C TRP A 121 -5.39 4.41 7.56
N GLN A 122 -6.38 5.15 7.05
CA GLN A 122 -7.76 4.66 6.93
C GLN A 122 -7.89 3.58 5.85
N ARG A 123 -7.18 3.71 4.71
CA ARG A 123 -7.15 2.70 3.65
C ARG A 123 -6.48 1.40 4.12
N VAL A 124 -5.31 1.49 4.77
CA VAL A 124 -4.58 0.35 5.36
C VAL A 124 -5.39 -0.30 6.48
N ARG A 125 -5.98 0.49 7.41
CA ARG A 125 -6.84 -0.03 8.48
C ARG A 125 -8.07 -0.77 7.95
N ASN A 126 -8.69 -0.28 6.88
CA ASN A 126 -9.83 -0.95 6.24
C ASN A 126 -9.41 -2.25 5.53
N ARG A 127 -8.24 -2.27 4.87
CA ARG A 127 -7.70 -3.47 4.20
C ARG A 127 -7.27 -4.56 5.19
N LEU A 128 -6.65 -4.18 6.31
CA LEU A 128 -6.29 -5.10 7.39
C LEU A 128 -7.53 -5.68 8.10
N LYS A 129 -8.58 -4.88 8.31
CA LYS A 129 -9.87 -5.38 8.83
C LYS A 129 -10.55 -6.40 7.92
N GLY A 130 -10.31 -6.36 6.60
CA GLY A 130 -10.82 -7.35 5.66
C GLY A 130 -10.07 -8.69 5.65
N LEU A 131 -8.87 -8.75 6.24
CA LEU A 131 -8.04 -9.98 6.33
C LEU A 131 -8.11 -10.63 7.71
N GLY A 132 -8.57 -9.90 8.73
CA GLY A 132 -8.75 -10.38 10.10
C GLY A 132 -10.06 -11.16 10.29
N GLY A 133 -10.09 -12.42 9.85
CA GLY A 133 -11.09 -13.37 10.33
C GLY A 133 -10.92 -13.60 11.84
N ASN A 134 -12.00 -13.45 12.62
CA ASN A 134 -11.97 -13.59 14.08
C ASN A 134 -11.40 -14.95 14.51
N SER A 135 -10.30 -14.93 15.25
CA SER A 135 -9.82 -16.06 16.06
C SER A 135 -9.72 -15.63 17.53
N GLU A 136 -10.88 -15.33 18.13
CA GLU A 136 -11.04 -15.48 19.58
C GLU A 136 -11.40 -16.95 19.83
N GLU A 137 -10.44 -17.73 20.29
CA GLU A 137 -10.70 -19.08 20.82
C GLU A 137 -10.55 -19.03 22.36
N GLU A 138 -11.55 -19.58 23.04
CA GLU A 138 -11.80 -19.31 24.45
C GLU A 138 -10.80 -20.00 25.39
N LYS A 139 -10.38 -19.28 26.43
CA LYS A 139 -9.76 -19.90 27.62
C LYS A 139 -10.84 -20.58 28.45
N ARG A 140 -10.66 -21.86 28.80
CA ARG A 140 -11.09 -22.46 30.09
C ARG A 140 -10.28 -23.75 30.39
N PRO A 141 -10.27 -24.23 31.66
CA PRO A 141 -9.04 -24.73 32.27
C PRO A 141 -8.95 -26.25 32.38
N PHE A 142 -7.73 -26.77 32.52
CA PHE A 142 -7.48 -28.08 33.14
C PHE A 142 -6.31 -28.02 34.12
N THR A 143 -6.52 -28.64 35.28
CA THR A 143 -5.57 -28.77 36.40
C THR A 143 -4.53 -29.87 36.16
N PRO A 144 -3.26 -29.69 36.58
CA PRO A 144 -2.24 -30.74 36.48
C PRO A 144 -2.09 -31.56 37.77
N GLU A 145 -1.82 -32.87 37.63
CA GLU A 145 -0.84 -33.71 38.38
C GLU A 145 -1.22 -35.22 38.32
N PRO A 146 -0.30 -36.18 38.59
CA PRO A 146 1.17 -36.09 38.70
C PRO A 146 1.91 -37.08 37.76
N LYS A 147 3.26 -37.11 37.90
CA LYS A 147 4.23 -37.92 37.12
C LYS A 147 4.24 -39.41 37.50
N PRO A 148 4.98 -40.25 36.75
CA PRO A 148 6.26 -40.70 37.32
C PRO A 148 7.50 -40.45 36.44
N HIS A 149 8.66 -40.28 37.09
CA HIS A 149 10.02 -40.19 36.51
C HIS A 149 10.78 -41.53 36.74
N PRO A 150 12.11 -41.66 36.52
CA PRO A 150 12.71 -42.41 35.41
C PRO A 150 13.54 -43.61 35.96
N PRO A 151 14.68 -43.99 35.35
CA PRO A 151 15.94 -43.50 35.93
C PRO A 151 17.05 -43.17 34.87
N SER A 152 17.81 -42.08 35.06
CA SER A 152 19.25 -42.02 35.43
C SER A 152 20.22 -42.08 34.22
N GLU A 153 21.35 -41.35 34.16
CA GLU A 153 22.27 -40.74 35.16
C GLU A 153 22.64 -39.28 34.73
N LYS A 154 22.79 -38.24 35.59
CA LYS A 154 23.85 -37.91 36.60
C LYS A 154 25.25 -37.72 35.96
N VAL A 155 26.13 -36.73 36.26
CA VAL A 155 26.29 -35.61 37.27
C VAL A 155 27.63 -34.86 36.90
N PRO A 156 28.19 -33.77 37.53
CA PRO A 156 27.74 -32.56 38.26
C PRO A 156 27.96 -31.24 37.43
N ILE A 157 27.50 -30.00 37.73
CA ILE A 157 27.38 -29.10 38.92
C ILE A 157 28.68 -28.33 39.31
N ASN A 158 28.68 -27.00 39.13
CA ASN A 158 28.97 -25.99 40.18
C ASN A 158 28.68 -24.53 39.73
N ASP A 159 27.78 -23.87 40.46
CA ASP A 159 27.37 -22.45 40.46
C ASP A 159 27.49 -21.95 41.94
N PRO A 160 26.92 -20.79 42.38
CA PRO A 160 27.16 -19.36 42.08
C PRO A 160 27.50 -18.61 43.41
N PRO A 161 26.73 -17.62 43.95
CA PRO A 161 26.21 -16.28 43.54
C PRO A 161 26.82 -15.15 44.46
N PRO A 162 26.19 -14.01 44.88
CA PRO A 162 24.93 -13.28 44.55
C PRO A 162 25.16 -11.77 44.17
N SER A 163 24.18 -10.88 43.88
CA SER A 163 22.82 -10.74 44.42
C SER A 163 21.84 -9.93 43.52
N THR A 164 20.57 -10.36 43.47
CA THR A 164 19.28 -9.60 43.65
C THR A 164 19.13 -8.16 43.12
N SER A 165 18.01 -7.67 42.54
CA SER A 165 16.67 -8.19 42.14
C SER A 165 15.94 -7.04 41.33
N ASN A 166 14.64 -6.99 40.94
CA ASN A 166 13.45 -7.81 41.19
C ASN A 166 12.33 -7.65 40.11
N SER A 167 11.36 -8.57 40.13
CA SER A 167 9.91 -8.44 39.80
C SER A 167 9.38 -7.69 38.56
N SER A 168 8.96 -8.48 37.56
CA SER A 168 7.61 -8.54 36.93
C SER A 168 6.89 -7.28 36.40
N ASN A 169 6.56 -7.30 35.10
CA ASN A 169 5.18 -7.61 34.67
C ASN A 169 5.08 -7.97 33.18
N SER A 170 4.25 -8.97 32.86
CA SER A 170 3.95 -9.41 31.50
C SER A 170 2.67 -8.74 30.98
N SER A 171 2.80 -7.86 29.99
CA SER A 171 1.65 -7.15 29.39
C SER A 171 1.71 -7.13 27.87
N ASN A 172 0.88 -7.97 27.27
CA ASN A 172 0.15 -7.81 26.01
C ASN A 172 0.50 -6.54 25.17
N SER A 173 1.47 -6.65 24.25
CA SER A 173 1.85 -5.57 23.33
C SER A 173 1.06 -5.59 22.02
N GLY A 174 -0.23 -5.23 22.11
CA GLY A 174 -0.97 -4.77 20.94
C GLY A 174 -0.30 -3.52 20.37
N ILE A 175 0.09 -3.55 19.09
CA ILE A 175 0.87 -2.49 18.45
C ILE A 175 0.08 -1.17 18.48
N THR A 176 0.44 -0.30 19.42
CA THR A 176 -0.20 0.99 19.66
C THR A 176 0.80 2.10 19.36
N PHE A 177 0.92 2.47 18.08
CA PHE A 177 1.60 3.70 17.69
C PHE A 177 0.63 4.87 17.84
N LEU A 178 0.62 5.48 19.02
CA LEU A 178 0.28 6.89 19.14
C LEU A 178 1.54 7.68 18.76
N PRO A 179 1.49 8.59 17.77
CA PRO A 179 2.59 9.51 17.54
C PRO A 179 2.66 10.46 18.73
N ASP A 180 3.85 10.59 19.30
CA ASP A 180 4.12 11.60 20.33
C ASP A 180 3.92 12.99 19.68
N ALA A 181 3.03 13.81 20.25
CA ALA A 181 2.54 15.04 19.62
C ALA A 181 3.57 16.20 19.59
N SER A 182 4.83 15.89 19.88
CA SER A 182 5.97 16.80 20.06
C SER A 182 6.85 16.96 18.82
N HIS A 183 6.63 16.16 17.75
CA HIS A 183 7.47 16.18 16.55
C HIS A 183 6.65 16.27 15.26
N SER A 184 7.08 17.12 14.33
CA SER A 184 6.48 17.17 12.99
C SER A 184 6.72 15.84 12.28
N THR A 185 5.64 15.25 11.78
CA THR A 185 5.66 13.98 11.04
C THR A 185 5.57 14.26 9.55
N LEU A 186 6.54 13.75 8.79
CA LEU A 186 6.57 13.77 7.34
C LEU A 186 6.27 12.36 6.80
N ALA A 187 5.28 12.22 5.95
CA ALA A 187 5.03 11.00 5.17
C ALA A 187 5.31 11.29 3.70
N VAL A 188 6.30 10.61 3.14
CA VAL A 188 6.72 10.78 1.74
C VAL A 188 6.32 9.56 0.93
N TYR A 189 5.66 9.82 -0.18
CA TYR A 189 5.39 8.87 -1.25
C TYR A 189 6.32 9.16 -2.42
N SER A 190 6.97 8.12 -2.92
CA SER A 190 8.02 8.15 -3.92
C SER A 190 7.95 6.97 -4.90
N LEU A 191 7.19 5.91 -4.59
CA LEU A 191 6.86 4.83 -5.52
C LEU A 191 5.61 5.23 -6.31
N GLY A 192 5.80 5.76 -7.52
CA GLY A 192 4.75 6.38 -8.33
C GLY A 192 4.74 7.90 -8.18
N GLN A 193 3.55 8.50 -7.98
CA GLN A 193 3.43 9.96 -7.89
C GLN A 193 4.08 10.49 -6.60
N PHE A 194 5.09 11.34 -6.76
CA PHE A 194 5.77 11.98 -5.64
C PHE A 194 4.83 12.91 -4.87
N ARG A 195 4.61 12.61 -3.58
CA ARG A 195 3.74 13.36 -2.67
C ARG A 195 4.41 13.45 -1.30
N VAL A 196 4.32 14.59 -0.64
CA VAL A 196 4.83 14.78 0.73
C VAL A 196 3.71 15.32 1.58
N TYR A 197 3.43 14.66 2.70
CA TYR A 197 2.46 15.10 3.69
C TYR A 197 3.21 15.52 4.95
N GLN A 198 2.89 16.70 5.48
CA GLN A 198 3.35 17.16 6.79
C GLN A 198 2.17 17.24 7.74
N ASN A 199 2.20 16.44 8.82
CA ASN A 199 1.12 16.32 9.79
C ASN A 199 -0.25 16.07 9.08
N ASP A 200 -0.28 15.06 8.21
CA ASP A 200 -1.39 14.66 7.32
C ASP A 200 -1.85 15.70 6.26
N LYS A 201 -1.20 16.86 6.13
CA LYS A 201 -1.49 17.84 5.07
C LYS A 201 -0.53 17.71 3.89
N LEU A 202 -1.06 17.59 2.67
CA LEU A 202 -0.26 17.55 1.44
C LEU A 202 0.48 18.87 1.22
N ILE A 203 1.78 18.79 0.93
CA ILE A 203 2.60 19.92 0.48
C ILE A 203 2.47 20.04 -1.04
N THR A 204 1.66 20.99 -1.48
CA THR A 204 1.56 21.42 -2.89
C THR A 204 2.64 22.44 -3.25
N ASP A 205 2.95 23.35 -2.34
CA ASP A 205 3.66 24.60 -2.64
C ASP A 205 5.19 24.44 -2.42
N TRP A 206 5.83 23.82 -3.42
CA TRP A 206 7.28 23.72 -3.47
C TRP A 206 7.89 25.04 -3.96
N ASN A 207 8.58 25.75 -3.06
CA ASN A 207 9.19 27.07 -3.30
C ASN A 207 10.45 27.02 -4.20
N GLY A 208 10.46 26.14 -5.20
CA GLY A 208 11.53 25.95 -6.18
C GLY A 208 11.88 24.48 -6.42
N LEU A 209 11.88 24.06 -7.70
CA LEU A 209 12.16 22.67 -8.11
C LEU A 209 13.53 22.16 -7.63
N LYS A 210 14.56 23.02 -7.60
CA LYS A 210 15.89 22.66 -7.08
C LYS A 210 15.86 22.33 -5.58
N GLY A 211 14.99 22.96 -4.80
CA GLY A 211 14.77 22.62 -3.39
C GLY A 211 14.09 21.25 -3.22
N GLN A 212 13.09 20.95 -4.06
CA GLN A 212 12.48 19.61 -4.10
C GLN A 212 13.49 18.53 -4.54
N PHE A 213 14.36 18.82 -5.50
CA PHE A 213 15.42 17.90 -5.93
C PHE A 213 16.43 17.61 -4.81
N VAL A 214 16.91 18.65 -4.09
CA VAL A 214 17.75 18.45 -2.89
C VAL A 214 17.04 17.54 -1.88
N PHE A 215 15.75 17.74 -1.65
CA PHE A 215 14.98 16.89 -0.74
C PHE A 215 14.96 15.43 -1.22
N LYS A 216 14.59 15.17 -2.48
CA LYS A 216 14.61 13.80 -3.06
C LYS A 216 15.98 13.13 -2.92
N TYR A 217 17.06 13.87 -3.17
CA TYR A 217 18.42 13.36 -2.97
C TYR A 217 18.68 13.00 -1.50
N LEU A 218 18.39 13.89 -0.56
CA LEU A 218 18.56 13.64 0.88
C LEU A 218 17.73 12.46 1.39
N LEU A 219 16.54 12.20 0.82
CA LEU A 219 15.74 11.03 1.15
C LEU A 219 16.44 9.71 0.77
N THR A 220 17.13 9.65 -0.37
CA THR A 220 17.88 8.45 -0.79
C THR A 220 19.11 8.17 0.07
N LEU A 221 19.57 9.14 0.84
CA LEU A 221 20.68 8.97 1.78
C LEU A 221 20.24 8.35 3.11
N GLU A 222 18.94 8.22 3.36
CA GLU A 222 18.35 7.53 4.53
C GLU A 222 19.00 8.01 5.86
N GLY A 223 19.17 9.33 6.00
CA GLY A 223 19.76 9.98 7.18
C GLY A 223 21.27 10.21 7.12
N LYS A 224 21.97 9.73 6.08
CA LYS A 224 23.40 10.03 5.87
C LYS A 224 23.61 11.48 5.36
N PRO A 225 24.76 12.10 5.66
CA PRO A 225 25.10 13.44 5.18
C PRO A 225 25.37 13.49 3.67
N ALA A 226 24.83 14.51 3.00
CA ALA A 226 25.26 14.96 1.68
C ALA A 226 26.33 16.05 1.84
N ALA A 227 27.53 15.85 1.29
CA ALA A 227 28.52 16.92 1.22
C ALA A 227 27.98 18.07 0.36
N LYS A 228 28.23 19.32 0.79
CA LYS A 228 27.82 20.53 0.08
C LYS A 228 28.31 20.53 -1.36
N ASP A 229 29.55 20.13 -1.57
CA ASP A 229 30.19 20.20 -2.89
C ASP A 229 29.58 19.18 -3.87
N ILE A 230 29.26 17.97 -3.40
CA ILE A 230 28.48 16.98 -4.17
C ILE A 230 27.11 17.54 -4.59
N LEU A 231 26.42 18.27 -3.70
CA LEU A 231 25.16 18.92 -4.06
C LEU A 231 25.34 20.05 -5.08
N MET A 232 26.42 20.82 -5.00
CA MET A 232 26.74 21.87 -5.98
C MET A 232 26.96 21.27 -7.36
N ASP A 233 27.86 20.29 -7.48
CA ASP A 233 28.19 19.61 -8.73
C ASP A 233 26.96 18.92 -9.35
N LEU A 234 26.10 18.32 -8.51
CA LEU A 234 24.90 17.61 -8.96
C LEU A 234 23.79 18.53 -9.48
N LEU A 235 23.66 19.74 -8.91
CA LEU A 235 22.57 20.67 -9.21
C LEU A 235 22.96 21.77 -10.21
N TRP A 236 24.24 22.13 -10.28
CA TRP A 236 24.78 23.23 -11.09
C TRP A 236 26.20 22.90 -11.61
N PRO A 237 26.39 21.81 -12.40
CA PRO A 237 27.71 21.37 -12.86
C PRO A 237 28.46 22.43 -13.70
N ASP A 238 27.73 23.29 -14.40
CA ASP A 238 28.28 24.33 -15.28
C ASP A 238 28.53 25.68 -14.57
N SER A 239 28.33 25.77 -13.26
CA SER A 239 28.49 27.01 -12.48
C SER A 239 29.85 27.08 -11.77
N ASP A 240 30.40 28.29 -11.63
CA ASP A 240 31.53 28.51 -10.72
C ASP A 240 31.12 28.24 -9.25
N SER A 241 32.11 27.94 -8.41
CA SER A 241 31.92 27.54 -7.02
C SER A 241 31.11 28.55 -6.18
N GLU A 242 31.29 29.86 -6.39
CA GLU A 242 30.58 30.88 -5.60
C GLU A 242 29.15 31.08 -6.09
N SER A 243 28.90 30.94 -7.40
CA SER A 243 27.54 30.89 -7.96
C SER A 243 26.79 29.62 -7.51
N ALA A 244 27.42 28.44 -7.63
CA ALA A 244 26.83 27.17 -7.20
C ALA A 244 26.50 27.17 -5.70
N ARG A 245 27.41 27.69 -4.86
CA ARG A 245 27.22 27.86 -3.42
C ARG A 245 26.02 28.73 -3.09
N ARG A 246 25.90 29.89 -3.76
CA ARG A 246 24.79 30.83 -3.58
C ARG A 246 23.45 30.21 -3.98
N ASN A 247 23.44 29.50 -5.11
CA ASN A 247 22.26 28.80 -5.60
C ASN A 247 21.83 27.66 -4.66
N LEU A 248 22.79 26.90 -4.10
CA LEU A 248 22.53 25.87 -3.11
C LEU A 248 21.97 26.46 -1.81
N HIS A 249 22.52 27.58 -1.32
CA HIS A 249 21.95 28.29 -0.17
C HIS A 249 20.50 28.72 -0.42
N GLN A 250 20.17 29.21 -1.61
CA GLN A 250 18.80 29.58 -1.98
C GLN A 250 17.87 28.35 -2.05
N ALA A 251 18.32 27.24 -2.67
CA ALA A 251 17.52 26.01 -2.76
C ALA A 251 17.26 25.39 -1.37
N ILE A 252 18.25 25.39 -0.48
CA ILE A 252 18.12 24.95 0.91
C ILE A 252 17.19 25.89 1.70
N TYR A 253 17.26 27.20 1.48
CA TYR A 253 16.34 28.16 2.10
C TYR A 253 14.90 27.89 1.67
N SER A 254 14.64 27.80 0.37
CA SER A 254 13.33 27.44 -0.18
C SER A 254 12.79 26.12 0.40
N LEU A 255 13.63 25.08 0.46
CA LEU A 255 13.27 23.79 1.03
C LEU A 255 12.90 23.90 2.52
N ARG A 256 13.66 24.70 3.30
CA ARG A 256 13.36 24.96 4.71
C ARG A 256 12.04 25.72 4.91
N GLN A 257 11.65 26.60 3.98
CA GLN A 257 10.35 27.27 4.03
C GLN A 257 9.21 26.30 3.67
N THR A 258 9.36 25.50 2.61
CA THR A 258 8.35 24.49 2.21
C THR A 258 8.12 23.41 3.28
N LEU A 259 9.16 23.03 4.03
CA LEU A 259 9.04 22.06 5.14
C LEU A 259 8.81 22.73 6.51
N LYS A 260 8.52 24.03 6.57
CA LYS A 260 8.34 24.75 7.84
C LYS A 260 7.05 24.29 8.52
N GLY A 261 7.20 23.49 9.57
CA GLY A 261 6.08 23.01 10.38
C GLY A 261 5.44 24.09 11.25
N THR A 262 4.37 23.71 11.95
CA THR A 262 3.68 24.56 12.95
C THR A 262 4.50 24.81 14.22
N ASP A 263 5.58 24.05 14.42
CA ASP A 263 6.53 24.21 15.51
C ASP A 263 7.91 24.56 14.95
N ASP A 264 8.44 25.74 15.28
CA ASP A 264 9.74 26.25 14.84
C ASP A 264 10.92 25.56 15.58
N SER A 265 10.62 24.71 16.58
CA SER A 265 11.63 24.01 17.41
C SER A 265 12.54 23.07 16.62
N HIS A 266 12.15 22.61 15.44
CA HIS A 266 12.90 21.63 14.64
C HIS A 266 13.13 22.10 13.20
N LYS A 267 14.35 22.60 12.93
CA LYS A 267 14.83 22.87 11.57
C LYS A 267 14.81 21.57 10.75
N PRO A 268 14.13 21.49 9.60
CA PRO A 268 13.99 20.22 8.88
C PRO A 268 15.28 19.75 8.19
N ILE A 269 16.11 20.70 7.76
CA ILE A 269 17.42 20.45 7.12
C ILE A 269 18.54 21.03 8.00
N ILE A 270 19.40 20.16 8.53
CA ILE A 270 20.59 20.52 9.31
C ILE A 270 21.76 20.81 8.36
N TYR A 271 22.70 21.65 8.82
CA TYR A 271 23.99 21.87 8.16
C TYR A 271 25.11 21.80 9.19
N GLU A 272 26.00 20.81 9.07
CA GLU A 272 27.15 20.60 9.95
C GLU A 272 28.31 20.04 9.14
N LYS A 273 29.55 20.46 9.45
CA LYS A 273 30.80 19.95 8.82
C LYS A 273 30.74 19.94 7.29
N GLU A 274 30.35 21.07 6.68
CA GLU A 274 30.14 21.23 5.23
C GLU A 274 29.17 20.22 4.59
N CYS A 275 28.27 19.62 5.37
CA CYS A 275 27.27 18.66 4.91
C CYS A 275 25.84 19.08 5.26
N TYR A 276 24.89 18.73 4.39
CA TYR A 276 23.45 18.84 4.64
C TYR A 276 22.84 17.46 4.91
N PHE A 277 21.87 17.39 5.82
CA PHE A 277 21.07 16.18 6.05
C PHE A 277 19.67 16.52 6.57
N LEU A 278 18.75 15.58 6.39
CA LEU A 278 17.45 15.60 7.05
C LEU A 278 17.64 15.45 8.55
N ASN A 279 16.99 16.30 9.33
CA ASN A 279 17.11 16.30 10.78
C ASN A 279 16.63 14.96 11.37
N PRO A 280 17.48 14.17 12.08
CA PRO A 280 17.10 12.88 12.64
C PRO A 280 15.97 12.92 13.69
N LYS A 281 15.59 14.12 14.18
CA LYS A 281 14.43 14.33 15.06
C LYS A 281 13.10 14.48 14.32
N LEU A 282 13.11 14.50 12.98
CA LEU A 282 11.88 14.42 12.20
C LEU A 282 11.34 12.99 12.25
N SER A 283 10.04 12.85 12.55
CA SER A 283 9.35 11.59 12.35
C SER A 283 9.11 11.42 10.85
N LEU A 284 9.97 10.67 10.17
CA LEU A 284 9.95 10.50 8.72
C LEU A 284 9.49 9.10 8.33
N TRP A 285 8.37 9.02 7.62
CA TRP A 285 7.85 7.81 7.00
C TRP A 285 8.11 7.86 5.49
N LEU A 286 8.59 6.75 4.93
CA LEU A 286 9.01 6.61 3.53
C LEU A 286 8.38 5.35 2.95
N ASP A 287 7.56 5.49 1.92
CA ASP A 287 6.90 4.36 1.26
C ASP A 287 7.88 3.32 0.72
N PHE A 288 8.99 3.74 0.10
CA PHE A 288 10.01 2.84 -0.44
C PHE A 288 10.78 2.05 0.63
N VAL A 289 10.98 2.65 1.82
CA VAL A 289 11.63 1.98 2.96
C VAL A 289 10.69 0.95 3.58
N GLU A 290 9.42 1.31 3.78
CA GLU A 290 8.41 0.37 4.28
C GLU A 290 8.11 -0.74 3.26
N PHE A 291 8.06 -0.42 1.96
CA PHE A 291 7.95 -1.42 0.89
C PHE A 291 9.09 -2.44 0.97
N GLN A 292 10.35 -1.97 1.01
CA GLN A 292 11.51 -2.84 1.09
C GLN A 292 11.51 -3.69 2.37
N LYS A 293 11.12 -3.10 3.51
CA LYS A 293 10.94 -3.80 4.79
C LYS A 293 9.87 -4.89 4.73
N PHE A 294 8.69 -4.61 4.19
CA PHE A 294 7.61 -5.60 4.09
C PHE A 294 7.88 -6.70 3.07
N ALA A 295 8.50 -6.38 1.92
CA ALA A 295 8.97 -7.38 0.96
C ALA A 295 10.02 -8.30 1.60
N ASN A 296 11.02 -7.74 2.29
CA ASN A 296 12.05 -8.51 3.01
C ASN A 296 11.46 -9.40 4.13
N LEU A 297 10.45 -8.92 4.86
CA LEU A 297 9.70 -9.73 5.83
C LEU A 297 8.92 -10.86 5.13
N GLY A 298 8.32 -10.60 3.97
CA GLY A 298 7.72 -11.62 3.12
C GLY A 298 8.70 -12.73 2.76
N HIS A 299 9.86 -12.39 2.21
CA HIS A 299 10.92 -13.35 1.87
C HIS A 299 11.51 -14.07 3.10
N LYS A 300 11.51 -13.45 4.27
CA LYS A 300 11.88 -14.11 5.53
C LYS A 300 10.84 -15.17 5.91
N PHE A 301 9.57 -14.79 6.05
CA PHE A 301 8.51 -15.73 6.42
C PHE A 301 8.32 -16.85 5.39
N TRP A 302 8.54 -16.57 4.11
CA TRP A 302 8.50 -17.58 3.04
C TRP A 302 9.56 -18.67 3.24
N ARG A 303 10.82 -18.27 3.52
CA ARG A 303 11.91 -19.21 3.83
C ARG A 303 11.70 -19.97 5.14
N GLU A 304 10.99 -19.37 6.09
CA GLU A 304 10.61 -20.01 7.37
C GLU A 304 9.32 -20.89 7.25
N GLY A 305 8.78 -21.10 6.05
CA GLY A 305 7.56 -21.89 5.82
C GLY A 305 6.26 -21.25 6.33
N GLN A 306 6.32 -19.99 6.79
CA GLN A 306 5.18 -19.25 7.35
C GLN A 306 4.37 -18.55 6.25
N THR A 307 3.86 -19.34 5.28
CA THR A 307 3.23 -18.86 4.04
C THR A 307 2.17 -17.78 4.27
N LYS A 308 1.28 -17.94 5.26
CA LYS A 308 0.24 -16.92 5.56
C LYS A 308 0.85 -15.54 5.87
N LYS A 309 1.83 -15.48 6.79
CA LYS A 309 2.52 -14.22 7.14
C LYS A 309 3.35 -13.67 5.98
N ALA A 310 3.90 -14.54 5.14
CA ALA A 310 4.63 -14.14 3.95
C ALA A 310 3.69 -13.41 2.97
N ILE A 311 2.54 -13.99 2.64
CA ILE A 311 1.53 -13.40 1.77
C ILE A 311 0.94 -12.12 2.36
N GLU A 312 0.68 -12.07 3.67
CA GLU A 312 0.27 -10.83 4.37
C GLU A 312 1.32 -9.71 4.21
N SER A 313 2.60 -10.03 4.40
CA SER A 313 3.70 -9.06 4.27
C SER A 313 3.89 -8.59 2.82
N PHE A 314 3.87 -9.52 1.86
CA PHE A 314 3.92 -9.19 0.43
C PHE A 314 2.71 -8.37 -0.01
N GLY A 315 1.51 -8.63 0.52
CA GLY A 315 0.30 -7.86 0.26
C GLY A 315 0.35 -6.42 0.77
N VAL A 316 1.10 -6.15 1.85
CA VAL A 316 1.43 -4.77 2.29
C VAL A 316 2.44 -4.12 1.35
N ALA A 317 3.46 -4.86 0.90
CA ALA A 317 4.43 -4.35 -0.07
C ALA A 317 3.77 -3.98 -1.42
N ASP A 318 2.91 -4.84 -1.98
CA ASP A 318 2.14 -4.54 -3.20
C ASP A 318 1.17 -3.34 -3.05
N ALA A 319 0.75 -3.03 -1.82
CA ALA A 319 -0.07 -1.86 -1.53
C ALA A 319 0.73 -0.55 -1.48
N LEU A 320 2.04 -0.61 -1.25
CA LEU A 320 2.93 0.56 -1.14
C LEU A 320 3.60 0.91 -2.49
N TYR A 321 3.78 -0.08 -3.37
CA TYR A 321 4.33 0.15 -4.71
C TYR A 321 3.22 0.58 -5.68
N GLU A 322 2.96 1.89 -5.75
CA GLU A 322 1.99 2.46 -6.73
C GLU A 322 2.61 2.69 -8.12
N GLY A 323 3.94 2.70 -8.24
CA GLY A 323 4.66 2.87 -9.50
C GLY A 323 6.17 3.05 -9.33
N GLU A 324 6.82 3.54 -10.38
CA GLU A 324 8.28 3.71 -10.43
C GLU A 324 8.81 4.71 -9.38
N PHE A 325 9.98 4.40 -8.81
CA PHE A 325 10.64 5.26 -7.83
C PHE A 325 11.04 6.63 -8.42
N PHE A 326 10.52 7.70 -7.83
CA PHE A 326 10.56 9.08 -8.32
C PHE A 326 10.24 9.17 -9.82
N ALA A 327 9.08 8.67 -10.24
CA ALA A 327 8.65 8.67 -11.64
C ALA A 327 8.62 10.06 -12.32
N ASP A 328 8.51 11.13 -11.52
CA ASP A 328 8.57 12.52 -11.98
C ASP A 328 10.00 13.06 -12.19
N THR A 329 11.02 12.30 -11.79
CA THR A 329 12.43 12.70 -11.80
C THR A 329 13.20 11.83 -12.79
N LEU A 330 13.12 12.24 -14.06
CA LEU A 330 13.75 11.58 -15.19
C LEU A 330 15.25 11.90 -15.29
N TYR A 331 15.99 11.13 -16.08
CA TYR A 331 17.39 11.39 -16.48
C TYR A 331 18.34 11.72 -15.31
N THR A 332 18.25 10.95 -14.22
CA THR A 332 18.97 11.23 -12.96
C THR A 332 19.68 9.97 -12.46
N GLU A 333 20.98 9.87 -12.71
CA GLU A 333 21.74 8.61 -12.55
C GLU A 333 21.75 8.03 -11.13
N TRP A 334 21.79 8.88 -10.09
CA TRP A 334 21.75 8.40 -8.69
C TRP A 334 20.40 7.78 -8.30
N ILE A 335 19.32 8.04 -9.04
CA ILE A 335 18.02 7.40 -8.85
C ILE A 335 17.98 6.03 -9.55
N ASN A 336 18.57 5.91 -10.73
CA ASN A 336 18.45 4.73 -11.63
C ASN A 336 18.79 3.40 -10.93
N VAL A 337 19.88 3.36 -10.14
CA VAL A 337 20.28 2.16 -9.39
C VAL A 337 19.22 1.75 -8.35
N ARG A 338 18.73 2.71 -7.55
CA ARG A 338 17.72 2.46 -6.51
C ARG A 338 16.36 2.09 -7.12
N ARG A 339 15.99 2.75 -8.22
CA ARG A 339 14.80 2.47 -9.04
C ARG A 339 14.80 1.03 -9.57
N GLN A 340 15.91 0.57 -10.16
CA GLN A 340 16.02 -0.80 -10.67
C GLN A 340 15.97 -1.84 -9.54
N GLN A 341 16.63 -1.59 -8.40
CA GLN A 341 16.54 -2.46 -7.21
C GLN A 341 15.10 -2.60 -6.69
N LEU A 342 14.37 -1.48 -6.59
CA LEU A 342 12.99 -1.47 -6.11
C LEU A 342 12.04 -2.14 -7.10
N LYS A 343 12.21 -1.90 -8.41
CA LYS A 343 11.47 -2.58 -9.49
C LYS A 343 11.68 -4.09 -9.46
N GLN A 344 12.92 -4.56 -9.31
CA GLN A 344 13.21 -6.00 -9.23
C GLN A 344 12.54 -6.63 -8.00
N LEU A 345 12.70 -6.04 -6.82
CA LEU A 345 12.06 -6.52 -5.58
C LEU A 345 10.52 -6.54 -5.68
N TYR A 346 9.95 -5.60 -6.45
CA TYR A 346 8.51 -5.57 -6.73
C TYR A 346 8.08 -6.70 -7.68
N LEU A 347 8.82 -6.94 -8.76
CA LEU A 347 8.55 -8.07 -9.68
C LEU A 347 8.62 -9.42 -8.95
N GLU A 348 9.61 -9.61 -8.08
CA GLU A 348 9.74 -10.81 -7.23
C GLU A 348 8.53 -10.95 -6.28
N THR A 349 8.12 -9.86 -5.62
CA THR A 349 6.94 -9.81 -4.74
C THR A 349 5.65 -10.17 -5.48
N ALA A 350 5.41 -9.55 -6.64
CA ALA A 350 4.21 -9.75 -7.44
C ALA A 350 4.17 -11.13 -8.12
N ASP A 351 5.32 -11.71 -8.47
CA ASP A 351 5.40 -13.09 -8.97
C ASP A 351 5.01 -14.11 -7.88
N ILE A 352 5.48 -13.92 -6.63
CA ILE A 352 5.08 -14.78 -5.50
C ILE A 352 3.58 -14.66 -5.22
N LEU A 353 3.04 -13.44 -5.15
CA LEU A 353 1.61 -13.22 -4.94
C LEU A 353 0.75 -13.83 -6.04
N SER A 354 1.09 -13.61 -7.31
CA SER A 354 0.33 -14.17 -8.44
C SER A 354 0.44 -15.69 -8.53
N LYS A 355 1.59 -16.29 -8.20
CA LYS A 355 1.73 -17.75 -8.04
C LYS A 355 0.80 -18.27 -6.94
N HIS A 356 0.79 -17.65 -5.77
CA HIS A 356 -0.05 -18.05 -4.65
C HIS A 356 -1.55 -17.95 -4.98
N TYR A 357 -2.01 -16.83 -5.53
CA TYR A 357 -3.40 -16.65 -5.94
C TYR A 357 -3.82 -17.67 -7.03
N CYS A 358 -2.93 -18.02 -7.96
CA CYS A 358 -3.19 -19.07 -8.94
C CYS A 358 -3.31 -20.47 -8.30
N GLN A 359 -2.52 -20.78 -7.26
CA GLN A 359 -2.59 -22.06 -6.55
C GLN A 359 -3.90 -22.24 -5.77
N ILE A 360 -4.42 -21.17 -5.16
CA ILE A 360 -5.72 -21.18 -4.46
C ILE A 360 -6.93 -20.91 -5.38
N GLN A 361 -6.72 -20.93 -6.71
CA GLN A 361 -7.75 -20.71 -7.75
C GLN A 361 -8.41 -19.32 -7.75
N GLU A 362 -7.81 -18.34 -7.06
CA GLU A 362 -8.19 -16.92 -7.06
C GLU A 362 -7.63 -16.21 -8.31
N TYR A 363 -8.06 -16.68 -9.49
CA TYR A 363 -7.52 -16.27 -10.78
C TYR A 363 -7.67 -14.76 -11.06
N SER A 364 -8.71 -14.10 -10.51
CA SER A 364 -8.90 -12.65 -10.62
C SER A 364 -7.77 -11.86 -9.95
N SER A 365 -7.36 -12.28 -8.75
CA SER A 365 -6.22 -11.74 -8.02
C SER A 365 -4.91 -12.07 -8.72
N ALA A 366 -4.74 -13.30 -9.22
CA ALA A 366 -3.55 -13.69 -9.99
C ALA A 366 -3.38 -12.83 -11.27
N ILE A 367 -4.45 -12.66 -12.06
CA ILE A 367 -4.48 -11.80 -13.25
C ILE A 367 -4.11 -10.36 -12.91
N THR A 368 -4.62 -9.82 -11.79
CA THR A 368 -4.34 -8.45 -11.35
C THR A 368 -2.84 -8.24 -11.12
N HIS A 369 -2.19 -9.14 -10.37
CA HIS A 369 -0.76 -9.06 -10.09
C HIS A 369 0.09 -9.27 -11.35
N CYS A 370 -0.28 -10.22 -12.24
CA CYS A 370 0.42 -10.40 -13.51
C CYS A 370 0.34 -9.14 -14.39
N ARG A 371 -0.81 -8.46 -14.44
CA ARG A 371 -0.95 -7.18 -15.15
C ARG A 371 -0.08 -6.08 -14.55
N LYS A 372 -0.01 -5.98 -13.21
CA LYS A 372 0.91 -5.04 -12.56
C LYS A 372 2.38 -5.32 -12.91
N MET A 373 2.78 -6.59 -12.97
CA MET A 373 4.13 -6.97 -13.43
C MET A 373 4.39 -6.51 -14.86
N LEU A 374 3.44 -6.74 -15.79
CA LEU A 374 3.55 -6.31 -17.19
C LEU A 374 3.53 -4.77 -17.40
N VAL A 375 3.07 -3.99 -16.42
CA VAL A 375 3.22 -2.52 -16.42
C VAL A 375 4.65 -2.10 -16.06
N GLN A 376 5.37 -2.90 -15.27
CA GLN A 376 6.77 -2.63 -14.93
C GLN A 376 7.74 -3.21 -15.97
N ASP A 377 7.45 -4.41 -16.45
CA ASP A 377 8.23 -5.16 -17.44
C ASP A 377 7.27 -5.96 -18.33
N ASN A 378 6.98 -5.39 -19.50
CA ASN A 378 6.10 -5.94 -20.52
C ASN A 378 6.67 -7.21 -21.20
N CYS A 379 7.98 -7.44 -21.12
CA CYS A 379 8.67 -8.63 -21.59
C CYS A 379 8.77 -9.74 -20.53
N PHE A 380 8.16 -9.57 -19.35
CA PHE A 380 8.17 -10.57 -18.28
C PHE A 380 7.33 -11.81 -18.62
N GLU A 381 7.89 -12.73 -19.40
CA GLU A 381 7.21 -13.89 -19.99
C GLU A 381 6.45 -14.74 -18.95
N THR A 382 7.01 -14.91 -17.75
CA THR A 382 6.36 -15.66 -16.66
C THR A 382 4.98 -15.11 -16.29
N ALA A 383 4.76 -13.79 -16.43
CA ALA A 383 3.44 -13.17 -16.21
C ALA A 383 2.49 -13.40 -17.40
N HIS A 384 2.98 -13.39 -18.64
CA HIS A 384 2.18 -13.78 -19.82
C HIS A 384 1.73 -15.23 -19.74
N TYR A 385 2.65 -16.16 -19.43
CA TYR A 385 2.37 -17.57 -19.22
C TYR A 385 1.29 -17.79 -18.15
N ARG A 386 1.42 -17.13 -16.99
CA ARG A 386 0.42 -17.24 -15.90
C ARG A 386 -0.93 -16.65 -16.27
N LEU A 387 -0.96 -15.55 -17.04
CA LEU A 387 -2.21 -15.01 -17.60
C LEU A 387 -2.88 -16.00 -18.55
N MET A 388 -2.13 -16.69 -19.42
CA MET A 388 -2.65 -17.76 -20.26
C MET A 388 -3.27 -18.88 -19.42
N GLN A 389 -2.57 -19.36 -18.37
CA GLN A 389 -3.10 -20.38 -17.45
C GLN A 389 -4.40 -19.93 -16.77
N CYS A 390 -4.44 -18.71 -16.21
CA CYS A 390 -5.62 -18.16 -15.55
C CYS A 390 -6.81 -18.02 -16.51
N HIS A 391 -6.58 -17.55 -17.74
CA HIS A 391 -7.63 -17.44 -18.75
C HIS A 391 -8.19 -18.81 -19.16
N ILE A 392 -7.35 -19.85 -19.27
CA ILE A 392 -7.82 -21.22 -19.55
C ILE A 392 -8.62 -21.79 -18.38
N ALA A 393 -8.17 -21.61 -17.15
CA ALA A 393 -8.92 -22.05 -15.97
C ALA A 393 -10.29 -21.35 -15.83
N GLN A 394 -10.46 -20.17 -16.43
CA GLN A 394 -11.73 -19.44 -16.53
C GLN A 394 -12.52 -19.72 -17.83
N ASN A 395 -12.14 -20.72 -18.64
CA ASN A 395 -12.70 -21.04 -19.96
C ASN A 395 -12.63 -19.89 -21.00
N GLN A 396 -11.77 -18.89 -20.78
CA GLN A 396 -11.55 -17.73 -21.66
C GLN A 396 -10.47 -18.02 -22.71
N ARG A 397 -10.62 -19.12 -23.46
CA ARG A 397 -9.64 -19.61 -24.46
C ARG A 397 -9.12 -18.52 -25.42
N HIS A 398 -10.01 -17.66 -25.90
CA HIS A 398 -9.69 -16.56 -26.81
C HIS A 398 -8.75 -15.50 -26.18
N LEU A 399 -8.83 -15.26 -24.86
CA LEU A 399 -7.92 -14.35 -24.16
C LEU A 399 -6.55 -14.98 -23.96
N ALA A 400 -6.47 -16.28 -23.68
CA ALA A 400 -5.19 -16.98 -23.58
C ALA A 400 -4.43 -16.99 -24.92
N VAL A 401 -5.12 -17.29 -26.03
CA VAL A 401 -4.56 -17.18 -27.39
C VAL A 401 -4.07 -15.76 -27.68
N ARG A 402 -4.87 -14.74 -27.37
CA ARG A 402 -4.47 -13.33 -27.54
C ARG A 402 -3.25 -12.98 -26.69
N GLN A 403 -3.17 -13.44 -25.45
CA GLN A 403 -2.05 -13.18 -24.56
C GLN A 403 -0.74 -13.79 -25.08
N TYR A 404 -0.78 -15.00 -25.64
CA TYR A 404 0.38 -15.60 -26.30
C TYR A 404 0.90 -14.73 -27.46
N HIS A 405 0.00 -14.25 -28.33
CA HIS A 405 0.40 -13.40 -29.45
C HIS A 405 1.01 -12.08 -28.98
N THR A 406 0.45 -11.45 -27.93
CA THR A 406 1.04 -10.26 -27.29
C THR A 406 2.44 -10.56 -26.74
N CYS A 407 2.62 -11.68 -26.03
CA CYS A 407 3.90 -12.11 -25.50
C CYS A 407 4.96 -12.29 -26.60
N LYS A 408 4.62 -13.09 -27.62
CA LYS A 408 5.49 -13.36 -28.77
C LYS A 408 5.86 -12.10 -29.53
N GLN A 409 4.93 -11.16 -29.68
CA GLN A 409 5.21 -9.88 -30.33
C GLN A 409 6.20 -9.04 -29.51
N LEU A 410 5.97 -8.86 -28.20
CA LEU A 410 6.82 -8.03 -27.36
C LEU A 410 8.24 -8.59 -27.24
N LEU A 411 8.38 -9.88 -26.96
CA LEU A 411 9.69 -10.56 -26.88
C LEU A 411 10.49 -10.44 -28.18
N ALA A 412 9.83 -10.54 -29.33
CA ALA A 412 10.48 -10.39 -30.62
C ALA A 412 10.82 -8.93 -30.97
N GLN A 413 10.04 -7.96 -30.48
CA GLN A 413 10.24 -6.52 -30.77
C GLN A 413 11.29 -5.86 -29.88
N GLU A 414 11.40 -6.27 -28.61
CA GLU A 414 12.27 -5.59 -27.62
C GLU A 414 13.52 -6.38 -27.25
N LEU A 415 13.48 -7.72 -27.34
CA LEU A 415 14.57 -8.61 -26.94
C LEU A 415 15.10 -9.49 -28.07
N GLU A 416 14.49 -9.43 -29.27
CA GLU A 416 14.82 -10.26 -30.44
C GLU A 416 14.76 -11.78 -30.18
N ILE A 417 13.97 -12.23 -29.19
CA ILE A 417 13.79 -13.65 -28.83
C ILE A 417 12.38 -14.17 -29.09
N LEU A 418 12.26 -15.49 -29.13
CA LEU A 418 10.98 -16.21 -29.16
C LEU A 418 10.55 -16.59 -27.73
N PRO A 419 9.25 -16.82 -27.47
CA PRO A 419 8.78 -17.38 -26.21
C PRO A 419 9.44 -18.73 -25.88
N SER A 420 9.57 -19.02 -24.59
CA SER A 420 10.04 -20.29 -24.03
C SER A 420 9.26 -21.51 -24.53
N ILE A 421 9.86 -22.70 -24.34
CA ILE A 421 9.25 -23.98 -24.71
C ILE A 421 7.95 -24.18 -23.94
N GLU A 422 7.91 -23.80 -22.67
CA GLU A 422 6.76 -23.87 -21.77
C GLU A 422 5.57 -23.05 -22.30
N THR A 423 5.82 -21.81 -22.71
CA THR A 423 4.79 -20.92 -23.27
C THR A 423 4.28 -21.39 -24.63
N ASN A 424 5.17 -21.88 -25.50
CA ASN A 424 4.76 -22.48 -26.78
C ASN A 424 3.95 -23.77 -26.58
N THR A 425 4.38 -24.65 -25.67
CA THR A 425 3.68 -25.90 -25.34
C THR A 425 2.28 -25.62 -24.80
N LEU A 426 2.13 -24.64 -23.91
CA LEU A 426 0.82 -24.23 -23.41
C LEU A 426 -0.06 -23.68 -24.55
N TYR A 427 0.47 -22.86 -25.46
CA TYR A 427 -0.27 -22.40 -26.62
C TYR A 427 -0.72 -23.56 -27.53
N GLU A 428 0.15 -24.53 -27.81
CA GLU A 428 -0.19 -25.71 -28.62
C GLU A 428 -1.32 -26.52 -27.98
N GLN A 429 -1.25 -26.81 -26.68
CA GLN A 429 -2.33 -27.45 -25.91
C GLN A 429 -3.65 -26.68 -26.03
N ILE A 430 -3.59 -25.36 -25.88
CA ILE A 430 -4.75 -24.46 -26.01
C ILE A 430 -5.34 -24.49 -27.42
N THR A 431 -4.54 -24.64 -28.47
CA THR A 431 -5.04 -24.72 -29.86
C THR A 431 -5.55 -26.12 -30.25
N THR A 432 -5.00 -27.19 -29.68
CA THR A 432 -5.28 -28.58 -30.08
C THR A 432 -6.44 -29.24 -29.33
N GLN A 433 -6.77 -28.80 -28.11
CA GLN A 433 -7.98 -29.24 -27.42
C GLN A 433 -9.22 -28.70 -28.14
N HIS A 434 -10.05 -29.59 -28.70
CA HIS A 434 -11.30 -29.23 -29.39
C HIS A 434 -12.49 -29.25 -28.42
#